data_AF-A0A2C5YTE8-F1
#
_entry.id   AF-A0A2C5YTE8-F1
#
_cell.length_a   1.000
_cell.length_b   1.000
_cell.length_c   1.000
_cell.angle_alpha   90.00
_cell.angle_beta   90.00
_cell.angle_gamma   90.00
#
_symmetry.space_group_name_H-M   'P 1'
#
loop_
_entity.id
_entity.type
_entity.pdbx_description
1 polymer ?
#
loop_
_entity_poly.entity_id
_entity_poly.type
_entity_poly.pdbx_seq_one_letter_code
_entity_poly.pdbx_strand_id
1 'polypeptide(L)'
;MMYKNWLPQVLAAVRRWDALQPGPMLGVMESWDELLPPFVRAQVVGQVVRKLEAAVADWNPRKKRQSQQPPHSWLFPWLPFLPAHQLDAKGTGLVAEVRRKFRQLIDVWEFERGVVPGLQPWQEVLGGEWRRLMMSHVLPAMGKYLRANFRVDPADQEPYLGVLTGVLAWEPMLGGGVLGEVVAQNVLPMWNAKLQEWLALDEADLGEVAEWYGWWRGVVLKDLAASEGAVGHELDKGLRIMNLV
;
A
#
# COMPACT_ATOMS: atom_id res chain seq x y z
N MET A 1 -20.52 10.90 -42.55
CA MET A 1 -20.41 12.19 -41.82
C MET A 1 -19.52 12.08 -40.59
N MET A 2 -19.79 11.19 -39.63
CA MET A 2 -19.02 11.13 -38.39
C MET A 2 -17.54 10.75 -38.56
N TYR A 3 -17.24 9.76 -39.40
CA TYR A 3 -15.85 9.39 -39.70
C TYR A 3 -15.03 10.51 -40.37
N LYS A 4 -15.66 11.33 -41.22
CA LYS A 4 -14.98 12.39 -41.96
C LYS A 4 -14.87 13.71 -41.18
N ASN A 5 -15.83 14.00 -40.30
CA ASN A 5 -15.93 15.32 -39.67
C ASN A 5 -15.70 15.29 -38.15
N TRP A 6 -16.22 14.27 -37.46
CA TRP A 6 -16.14 14.19 -35.99
C TRP A 6 -14.86 13.51 -35.54
N LEU A 7 -14.56 12.32 -36.10
CA LEU A 7 -13.42 11.52 -35.67
C LEU A 7 -12.08 12.28 -35.79
N PRO A 8 -11.76 13.00 -36.89
CA PRO A 8 -10.48 13.71 -36.96
C PRO A 8 -10.33 14.78 -35.88
N GLN A 9 -11.42 15.48 -35.53
CA GLN A 9 -11.42 16.51 -34.50
C GLN A 9 -11.22 15.91 -33.11
N VAL A 10 -11.91 14.81 -32.80
CA VAL A 10 -11.76 14.10 -31.53
C VAL A 10 -10.37 13.49 -31.39
N LEU A 11 -9.83 12.88 -32.45
CA LEU A 11 -8.46 12.38 -32.42
C LEU A 11 -7.42 13.50 -32.27
N ALA A 12 -7.69 14.71 -32.80
CA ALA A 12 -6.85 15.87 -32.54
C ALA A 12 -6.96 16.34 -31.07
N ALA A 13 -8.17 16.33 -30.49
CA ALA A 13 -8.39 16.65 -29.08
C ALA A 13 -7.69 15.64 -28.15
N VAL A 14 -7.84 14.33 -28.38
CA VAL A 14 -7.14 13.27 -27.62
C VAL A 14 -5.63 13.48 -27.65
N ARG A 15 -5.06 13.88 -28.78
CA ARG A 15 -3.61 14.15 -28.89
C ARG A 15 -3.14 15.31 -28.01
N ARG A 16 -3.95 16.36 -27.86
CA ARG A 16 -3.62 17.55 -27.03
C ARG A 16 -4.01 17.39 -25.57
N TRP A 17 -4.93 16.48 -25.28
CA TRP A 17 -5.41 16.20 -23.94
C TRP A 17 -4.31 15.67 -23.01
N ASP A 18 -4.36 16.16 -21.77
CA ASP A 18 -3.56 15.70 -20.64
C ASP A 18 -4.28 14.56 -19.92
N ALA A 19 -3.68 13.38 -19.95
CA ALA A 19 -4.22 12.16 -19.36
C ALA A 19 -4.46 12.26 -17.85
N LEU A 20 -3.73 13.15 -17.14
CA LEU A 20 -3.88 13.35 -15.70
C LEU A 20 -5.12 14.20 -15.34
N GLN A 21 -5.76 14.82 -16.34
CA GLN A 21 -6.97 15.63 -16.19
C GLN A 21 -8.10 14.99 -16.98
N PRO A 22 -8.80 13.97 -16.44
CA PRO A 22 -9.67 13.13 -17.25
C PRO A 22 -10.97 13.80 -17.72
N GLY A 23 -11.45 14.82 -16.99
CA GLY A 23 -12.76 15.47 -17.22
C GLY A 23 -13.05 15.87 -18.68
N PRO A 24 -12.18 16.62 -19.38
CA PRO A 24 -12.49 17.10 -20.73
C PRO A 24 -12.76 15.99 -21.74
N MET A 25 -11.96 14.92 -21.73
CA MET A 25 -12.14 13.81 -22.68
C MET A 25 -13.16 12.78 -22.20
N LEU A 26 -13.36 12.63 -20.89
CA LEU A 26 -14.47 11.83 -20.36
C LEU A 26 -15.81 12.40 -20.78
N GLY A 27 -16.02 13.71 -20.65
CA GLY A 27 -17.29 14.33 -21.06
C GLY A 27 -17.61 14.11 -22.54
N VAL A 28 -16.58 14.07 -23.40
CA VAL A 28 -16.74 13.69 -24.81
C VAL A 28 -17.14 12.22 -24.95
N MET A 29 -16.52 11.31 -24.20
CA MET A 29 -16.91 9.90 -24.27
C MET A 29 -18.31 9.67 -23.72
N GLU A 30 -18.64 10.18 -22.54
CA GLU A 30 -19.95 10.04 -21.91
C GLU A 30 -21.09 10.58 -22.80
N SER A 31 -20.87 11.70 -23.49
CA SER A 31 -21.88 12.30 -24.36
C SER A 31 -22.08 11.58 -25.69
N TRP A 32 -21.06 10.86 -26.17
CA TRP A 32 -21.07 10.28 -27.52
C TRP A 32 -21.08 8.75 -27.54
N ASP A 33 -20.72 8.04 -26.46
CA ASP A 33 -20.45 6.59 -26.47
C ASP A 33 -21.58 5.77 -27.10
N GLU A 34 -22.83 6.03 -26.70
CA GLU A 34 -24.02 5.34 -27.22
C GLU A 34 -24.32 5.65 -28.69
N LEU A 35 -23.80 6.77 -29.20
CA LEU A 35 -23.98 7.23 -30.58
C LEU A 35 -22.84 6.77 -31.52
N LEU A 36 -21.74 6.25 -30.98
CA LEU A 36 -20.57 5.87 -31.77
C LEU A 36 -20.75 4.50 -32.44
N PRO A 37 -20.60 4.40 -33.78
CA PRO A 37 -20.39 3.12 -34.44
C PRO A 37 -19.18 2.41 -33.81
N PRO A 38 -19.22 1.08 -33.63
CA PRO A 38 -18.19 0.34 -32.90
C PRO A 38 -16.76 0.61 -33.39
N PHE A 39 -16.55 0.74 -34.70
CA PHE A 39 -15.22 0.98 -35.27
C PHE A 39 -14.68 2.39 -34.95
N VAL A 40 -15.54 3.41 -34.87
CA VAL A 40 -15.16 4.78 -34.51
C VAL A 40 -14.79 4.82 -33.03
N ARG A 41 -15.62 4.20 -32.18
CA ARG A 41 -15.37 4.04 -30.75
C ARG A 41 -14.02 3.38 -30.50
N ALA A 42 -13.75 2.25 -31.16
CA ALA A 42 -12.49 1.52 -31.03
C ALA A 42 -11.27 2.38 -31.38
N GLN A 43 -11.37 3.24 -32.40
CA GLN A 43 -10.28 4.15 -32.78
C GLN A 43 -10.02 5.24 -31.73
N VAL A 44 -11.09 5.85 -31.18
CA VAL A 44 -10.96 6.87 -30.13
C VAL A 44 -10.40 6.25 -28.84
N VAL A 45 -11.01 5.16 -28.37
CA VAL A 45 -10.57 4.44 -27.17
C VAL A 45 -9.14 3.95 -27.34
N GLY A 46 -8.75 3.46 -28.52
CA GLY A 46 -7.37 3.06 -28.79
C GLY A 46 -6.34 4.20 -28.63
N GLN A 47 -6.69 5.44 -29.00
CA GLN A 47 -5.81 6.59 -28.79
C GLN A 47 -5.78 7.05 -27.33
N VAL A 48 -6.91 6.97 -26.63
CA VAL A 48 -6.97 7.21 -25.18
C VAL A 48 -6.11 6.20 -24.42
N VAL A 49 -6.22 4.91 -24.74
CA VAL A 49 -5.40 3.84 -24.14
C VAL A 49 -3.92 4.14 -24.29
N ARG A 50 -3.45 4.50 -25.50
CA ARG A 50 -2.04 4.85 -25.73
C ARG A 50 -1.58 6.03 -24.87
N LYS A 51 -2.44 7.03 -24.65
CA LYS A 51 -2.16 8.18 -23.78
C LYS A 51 -2.08 7.78 -22.31
N LEU A 52 -3.02 6.94 -21.85
CA LEU A 52 -3.03 6.40 -20.50
C LEU A 52 -1.82 5.49 -20.25
N GLU A 53 -1.44 4.66 -21.22
CA GLU A 53 -0.26 3.78 -21.13
C GLU A 53 1.01 4.61 -20.99
N ALA A 54 1.16 5.67 -21.78
CA ALA A 54 2.28 6.60 -21.64
C ALA A 54 2.28 7.30 -20.26
N ALA A 55 1.12 7.74 -19.78
CA ALA A 55 1.00 8.36 -18.46
C ALA A 55 1.34 7.39 -17.31
N VAL A 56 0.90 6.14 -17.39
CA VAL A 56 1.30 5.09 -16.43
C VAL A 56 2.80 4.84 -16.53
N ALA A 57 3.35 4.71 -17.74
CA ALA A 57 4.78 4.46 -17.95
C ALA A 57 5.66 5.57 -17.34
N ASP A 58 5.27 6.83 -17.52
CA ASP A 58 5.97 8.01 -16.98
C ASP A 58 5.72 8.24 -15.48
N TRP A 59 4.64 7.68 -14.94
CA TRP A 59 4.34 7.77 -13.52
C TRP A 59 5.38 6.98 -12.70
N ASN A 60 6.03 7.69 -11.78
CA ASN A 60 6.98 7.18 -10.82
C ASN A 60 6.49 7.50 -9.40
N PRO A 61 5.98 6.50 -8.65
CA PRO A 61 5.46 6.70 -7.30
C PRO A 61 6.48 7.22 -6.29
N ARG A 62 7.79 7.09 -6.58
CA ARG A 62 8.85 7.58 -5.68
C ARG A 62 8.98 9.11 -5.70
N LYS A 63 8.48 9.79 -6.74
CA LYS A 63 8.57 11.24 -6.88
C LYS A 63 7.41 11.92 -6.14
N LYS A 64 7.71 12.75 -5.13
CA LYS A 64 6.72 13.44 -4.27
C LYS A 64 5.60 14.16 -5.04
N ARG A 65 5.91 14.83 -6.17
CA ARG A 65 4.90 15.48 -7.01
C ARG A 65 3.94 14.48 -7.66
N GLN A 66 4.45 13.34 -8.09
CA GLN A 66 3.65 12.31 -8.78
C GLN A 66 2.90 11.40 -7.79
N SER A 67 3.36 11.29 -6.54
CA SER A 67 2.58 10.63 -5.49
C SER A 67 1.33 11.42 -5.08
N GLN A 68 1.28 12.72 -5.36
CA GLN A 68 0.08 13.57 -5.17
C GLN A 68 -0.97 13.38 -6.28
N GLN A 69 -0.61 12.78 -7.41
CA GLN A 69 -1.52 12.44 -8.51
C GLN A 69 -1.45 10.94 -8.80
N PRO A 70 -1.93 10.11 -7.86
CA PRO A 70 -1.86 8.65 -7.98
C PRO A 70 -2.73 8.15 -9.14
N PRO A 71 -2.37 7.03 -9.80
CA PRO A 71 -3.05 6.57 -11.00
C PRO A 71 -4.56 6.40 -10.87
N HIS A 72 -5.06 5.98 -9.70
CA HIS A 72 -6.50 5.82 -9.50
C HIS A 72 -7.29 7.11 -9.77
N SER A 73 -6.72 8.30 -9.49
CA SER A 73 -7.45 9.57 -9.61
C SER A 73 -7.78 9.94 -11.05
N TRP A 74 -6.96 9.50 -12.01
CA TRP A 74 -7.13 9.81 -13.43
C TRP A 74 -7.43 8.59 -14.28
N LEU A 75 -7.13 7.37 -13.83
CA LEU A 75 -7.38 6.12 -14.56
C LEU A 75 -8.72 5.47 -14.21
N PHE A 76 -9.16 5.52 -12.95
CA PHE A 76 -10.41 4.86 -12.54
C PHE A 76 -11.64 5.37 -13.30
N PRO A 77 -11.77 6.68 -13.54
CA PRO A 77 -12.87 7.21 -14.35
C PRO A 77 -12.96 6.61 -15.77
N TRP A 78 -11.85 6.11 -16.32
CA TRP A 78 -11.83 5.49 -17.64
C TRP A 78 -12.20 4.01 -17.65
N LEU A 79 -12.16 3.30 -16.51
CA LEU A 79 -12.36 1.85 -16.47
C LEU A 79 -13.62 1.37 -17.19
N PRO A 80 -14.79 2.06 -17.11
CA PRO A 80 -16.00 1.63 -17.82
C PRO A 80 -15.87 1.64 -19.36
N PHE A 81 -14.98 2.48 -19.90
CA PHE A 81 -14.81 2.66 -21.35
C PHE A 81 -13.70 1.77 -21.93
N LEU A 82 -12.81 1.26 -21.08
CA LEU A 82 -11.62 0.54 -21.50
C LEU A 82 -11.94 -0.90 -21.95
N PRO A 83 -11.22 -1.44 -22.94
CA PRO A 83 -11.34 -2.84 -23.31
C PRO A 83 -10.96 -3.78 -22.15
N ALA A 84 -11.61 -4.95 -22.08
CA ALA A 84 -11.40 -5.92 -20.98
C ALA A 84 -9.92 -6.30 -20.77
N HIS A 85 -9.12 -6.43 -21.84
CA HIS A 85 -7.69 -6.76 -21.73
C HIS A 85 -6.86 -5.66 -21.02
N GLN A 86 -7.34 -4.42 -21.00
CA GLN A 86 -6.70 -3.32 -20.26
C GLN A 86 -6.98 -3.38 -18.75
N LEU A 87 -8.08 -4.04 -18.39
CA LEU A 87 -8.55 -4.20 -17.01
C LEU A 87 -8.01 -5.49 -16.37
N ASP A 88 -7.55 -6.45 -17.18
CA ASP A 88 -7.01 -7.71 -16.68
C ASP A 88 -5.73 -7.48 -15.87
N ALA A 89 -5.82 -7.68 -14.57
CA ALA A 89 -4.70 -7.58 -13.65
C ALA A 89 -3.59 -8.58 -13.95
N LYS A 90 -3.87 -9.73 -14.57
CA LYS A 90 -2.87 -10.76 -14.91
C LYS A 90 -2.24 -10.57 -16.29
N GLY A 91 -2.86 -9.76 -17.14
CA GLY A 91 -2.42 -9.50 -18.51
C GLY A 91 -1.26 -8.50 -18.60
N THR A 92 -1.26 -7.74 -19.69
CA THR A 92 -0.23 -6.73 -20.02
C THR A 92 -0.79 -5.31 -20.15
N GLY A 93 -2.06 -5.12 -19.78
CA GLY A 93 -2.75 -3.84 -19.88
C GLY A 93 -2.45 -2.87 -18.74
N LEU A 94 -3.15 -1.74 -18.73
CA LEU A 94 -3.02 -0.65 -17.76
C LEU A 94 -3.04 -1.11 -16.29
N VAL A 95 -4.01 -1.95 -15.90
CA VAL A 95 -4.14 -2.44 -14.53
C VAL A 95 -2.94 -3.30 -14.12
N ALA A 96 -2.49 -4.20 -15.00
CA ALA A 96 -1.33 -5.04 -14.76
C ALA A 96 -0.03 -4.22 -14.64
N GLU A 97 0.12 -3.18 -15.45
CA GLU A 97 1.27 -2.29 -15.43
C GLU A 97 1.33 -1.44 -14.16
N VAL A 98 0.21 -0.87 -13.70
CA VAL A 98 0.17 -0.14 -12.42
C VAL A 98 0.50 -1.08 -11.25
N ARG A 99 -0.06 -2.30 -11.25
CA ARG A 99 0.29 -3.33 -10.25
C ARG A 99 1.79 -3.64 -10.25
N ARG A 100 2.40 -3.79 -11.43
CA ARG A 100 3.85 -4.03 -11.57
C ARG A 100 4.66 -2.89 -10.94
N LYS A 101 4.25 -1.63 -11.17
CA LYS A 101 4.90 -0.45 -10.56
C LYS A 101 4.73 -0.40 -9.05
N PHE A 102 3.55 -0.75 -8.52
CA PHE A 102 3.38 -0.87 -7.07
C PHE A 102 4.28 -1.94 -6.47
N ARG A 103 4.36 -3.13 -7.07
CA ARG A 103 5.29 -4.17 -6.64
C ARG A 103 6.74 -3.64 -6.54
N GLN A 104 7.22 -2.99 -7.60
CA GLN A 104 8.58 -2.41 -7.64
C GLN A 104 8.81 -1.28 -6.63
N LEU A 105 7.75 -0.55 -6.27
CA LEU A 105 7.81 0.45 -5.22
C LEU A 105 7.90 -0.21 -3.85
N ILE A 106 7.04 -1.20 -3.57
CA ILE A 106 6.97 -1.92 -2.29
C ILE A 106 8.32 -2.52 -1.92
N ASP A 107 9.04 -3.08 -2.91
CA ASP A 107 10.36 -3.70 -2.68
C ASP A 107 11.42 -2.74 -2.11
N VAL A 108 11.23 -1.43 -2.26
CA VAL A 108 12.12 -0.39 -1.71
C VAL A 108 11.40 0.61 -0.81
N TRP A 109 10.16 0.32 -0.42
CA TRP A 109 9.34 1.26 0.34
C TRP A 109 9.89 1.42 1.75
N GLU A 110 10.01 2.67 2.18
CA GLU A 110 10.31 2.99 3.57
C GLU A 110 9.01 2.95 4.36
N PHE A 111 8.76 1.86 5.08
CA PHE A 111 7.47 1.64 5.76
C PHE A 111 7.19 2.64 6.88
N GLU A 112 8.21 3.33 7.39
CA GLU A 112 8.04 4.49 8.29
C GLU A 112 7.15 5.58 7.68
N ARG A 113 7.08 5.69 6.35
CA ARG A 113 6.21 6.64 5.64
C ARG A 113 4.73 6.24 5.64
N GLY A 114 4.37 5.11 6.25
CA GLY A 114 3.00 4.60 6.28
C GLY A 114 2.60 3.86 5.01
N VAL A 115 1.30 3.88 4.71
CA VAL A 115 0.72 3.21 3.55
C VAL A 115 1.12 3.91 2.25
N VAL A 116 1.42 3.13 1.22
CA VAL A 116 1.72 3.65 -0.11
C VAL A 116 0.56 4.53 -0.62
N PRO A 117 0.78 5.81 -0.95
CA PRO A 117 -0.26 6.71 -1.42
C PRO A 117 -0.98 6.16 -2.66
N GLY A 118 -2.31 6.09 -2.58
CA GLY A 118 -3.15 5.67 -3.68
C GLY A 118 -3.09 4.18 -4.03
N LEU A 119 -2.52 3.33 -3.16
CA LEU A 119 -2.54 1.87 -3.30
C LEU A 119 -3.92 1.28 -2.94
N GLN A 120 -4.52 1.70 -1.83
CA GLN A 120 -5.79 1.14 -1.30
C GLN A 120 -6.95 1.07 -2.32
N PRO A 121 -7.21 2.11 -3.15
CA PRO A 121 -8.29 2.04 -4.15
C PRO A 121 -8.17 0.88 -5.15
N TRP A 122 -6.97 0.31 -5.31
CA TRP A 122 -6.74 -0.81 -6.24
C TRP A 122 -7.21 -2.15 -5.71
N GLN A 123 -7.65 -2.25 -4.44
CA GLN A 123 -8.15 -3.49 -3.86
C GLN A 123 -9.28 -4.10 -4.68
N GLU A 124 -10.27 -3.29 -5.07
CA GLU A 124 -11.42 -3.77 -5.83
C GLU A 124 -11.03 -4.13 -7.27
N VAL A 125 -10.20 -3.31 -7.91
CA VAL A 125 -9.81 -3.48 -9.32
C VAL A 125 -8.88 -4.69 -9.51
N LEU A 126 -7.99 -4.96 -8.55
CA LEU A 126 -7.04 -6.07 -8.65
C LEU A 126 -7.62 -7.43 -8.26
N GLY A 127 -8.75 -7.45 -7.55
CA GLY A 127 -9.42 -8.67 -7.13
C GLY A 127 -8.47 -9.68 -6.47
N GLY A 128 -8.39 -10.90 -7.00
CA GLY A 128 -7.49 -11.94 -6.47
C GLY A 128 -6.00 -11.58 -6.47
N GLU A 129 -5.55 -10.74 -7.42
CA GLU A 129 -4.15 -10.31 -7.48
C GLU A 129 -3.79 -9.29 -6.38
N TRP A 130 -4.79 -8.64 -5.76
CA TRP A 130 -4.58 -7.81 -4.56
C TRP A 130 -3.99 -8.64 -3.43
N ARG A 131 -4.62 -9.77 -3.10
CA ARG A 131 -4.16 -10.65 -2.02
C ARG A 131 -2.75 -11.16 -2.31
N ARG A 132 -2.47 -11.52 -3.56
CA ARG A 132 -1.13 -11.96 -3.97
C ARG A 132 -0.09 -10.86 -3.79
N LEU A 133 -0.41 -9.62 -4.17
CA LEU A 133 0.46 -8.46 -3.94
C LEU A 133 0.75 -8.25 -2.45
N MET A 134 -0.28 -8.35 -1.60
CA MET A 134 -0.10 -8.21 -0.15
C MET A 134 0.81 -9.32 0.40
N MET A 135 0.45 -10.59 0.17
CA MET A 135 1.15 -11.73 0.78
C MET A 135 2.55 -11.95 0.22
N SER A 136 2.76 -11.71 -1.07
CA SER A 136 4.04 -12.05 -1.74
C SER A 136 5.02 -10.88 -1.80
N HIS A 137 4.56 -9.65 -1.59
CA HIS A 137 5.40 -8.45 -1.71
C HIS A 137 5.32 -7.55 -0.48
N VAL A 138 4.13 -7.13 -0.07
CA VAL A 138 3.99 -6.19 1.07
C VAL A 138 4.50 -6.81 2.37
N LEU A 139 3.96 -7.95 2.79
CA LEU A 139 4.34 -8.55 4.09
C LEU A 139 5.82 -8.95 4.14
N PRO A 140 6.41 -9.59 3.10
CA PRO A 140 7.83 -9.91 3.12
C PRO A 140 8.73 -8.67 3.13
N ALA A 141 8.38 -7.61 2.37
CA ALA A 141 9.12 -6.35 2.37
C ALA A 141 9.02 -5.64 3.72
N MET A 142 7.84 -5.64 4.35
CA MET A 142 7.59 -5.09 5.67
C MET A 142 8.44 -5.79 6.74
N GLY A 143 8.42 -7.13 6.77
CA GLY A 143 9.25 -7.90 7.71
C GLY A 143 10.75 -7.64 7.49
N LYS A 144 11.20 -7.57 6.23
CA LYS A 144 12.59 -7.20 5.91
C LYS A 144 12.94 -5.79 6.41
N TYR A 145 12.04 -4.82 6.22
CA TYR A 145 12.25 -3.44 6.66
C TYR A 145 12.33 -3.33 8.18
N LEU A 146 11.43 -4.00 8.92
CA LEU A 146 11.46 -4.05 10.39
C LEU A 146 12.79 -4.61 10.89
N ARG A 147 13.22 -5.78 10.41
CA ARG A 147 14.49 -6.39 10.84
C ARG A 147 15.71 -5.50 10.57
N ALA A 148 15.69 -4.77 9.46
CA ALA A 148 16.80 -3.89 9.09
C ALA A 148 16.84 -2.61 9.93
N ASN A 149 15.69 -1.96 10.17
CA ASN A 149 15.62 -0.58 10.64
C ASN A 149 15.03 -0.40 12.05
N PHE A 150 14.35 -1.41 12.60
CA PHE A 150 13.77 -1.33 13.94
C PHE A 150 14.73 -1.89 15.00
N ARG A 151 14.81 -1.25 16.16
CA ARG A 151 15.53 -1.75 17.34
C ARG A 151 14.67 -1.54 18.57
N VAL A 152 14.81 -2.47 19.52
CA VAL A 152 14.23 -2.34 20.86
C VAL A 152 15.30 -1.81 21.77
N ASP A 153 15.06 -0.63 22.34
CA ASP A 153 15.98 0.04 23.25
C ASP A 153 15.17 0.64 24.41
N PRO A 154 15.24 0.05 25.61
CA PRO A 154 14.54 0.58 26.77
C PRO A 154 15.01 1.97 27.22
N ALA A 155 16.26 2.36 26.93
CA ALA A 155 16.80 3.64 27.34
C ALA A 155 16.39 4.78 26.40
N ASP A 156 16.28 4.50 25.09
CA ASP A 156 15.87 5.49 24.09
C ASP A 156 15.16 4.83 22.89
N GLN A 157 13.84 4.62 23.04
CA GLN A 157 13.04 3.95 22.01
C GLN A 157 12.63 4.88 20.85
N GLU A 158 12.60 6.19 21.09
CA GLU A 158 12.04 7.23 20.19
C GLU A 158 12.60 7.15 18.75
N PRO A 159 13.93 6.99 18.52
CA PRO A 159 14.48 6.98 17.17
C PRO A 159 13.96 5.86 16.26
N TYR A 160 13.41 4.79 16.83
CA TYR A 160 12.94 3.62 16.07
C TYR A 160 11.41 3.56 15.99
N LEU A 161 10.68 4.40 16.72
CA LEU A 161 9.21 4.36 16.76
C LEU A 161 8.57 4.68 15.42
N GLY A 162 9.17 5.57 14.61
CA GLY A 162 8.69 5.87 13.26
C GLY A 162 8.57 4.61 12.39
N VAL A 163 9.54 3.71 12.49
CA VAL A 163 9.56 2.44 11.73
C VAL A 163 8.38 1.55 12.11
N LEU A 164 8.12 1.37 13.41
CA LEU A 164 7.01 0.51 13.86
C LEU A 164 5.65 1.17 13.61
N THR A 165 5.49 2.44 13.96
CA THR A 165 4.22 3.16 13.77
C THR A 165 3.83 3.27 12.29
N GLY A 166 4.80 3.49 11.39
CA GLY A 166 4.56 3.46 9.95
C GLY A 166 4.10 2.09 9.45
N VAL A 167 4.59 1.00 10.03
CA VAL A 167 4.07 -0.36 9.78
C VAL A 167 2.66 -0.53 10.34
N LEU A 168 2.41 -0.07 11.57
CA LEU A 168 1.09 -0.15 12.20
C LEU A 168 0.02 0.60 11.42
N ALA A 169 0.38 1.67 10.71
CA ALA A 169 -0.54 2.41 9.84
C ALA A 169 -1.15 1.56 8.70
N TRP A 170 -0.62 0.36 8.43
CA TRP A 170 -1.18 -0.58 7.45
C TRP A 170 -2.35 -1.42 7.99
N GLU A 171 -2.66 -1.33 9.29
CA GLU A 171 -3.71 -2.11 9.93
C GLU A 171 -5.08 -2.00 9.23
N PRO A 172 -5.58 -0.80 8.84
CA PRO A 172 -6.90 -0.71 8.20
C PRO A 172 -6.98 -1.45 6.86
N MET A 173 -5.83 -1.68 6.21
CA MET A 173 -5.75 -2.34 4.90
C MET A 173 -5.45 -3.84 5.00
N LEU A 174 -4.69 -4.27 6.02
CA LEU A 174 -4.26 -5.67 6.19
C LEU A 174 -5.09 -6.44 7.23
N GLY A 175 -5.71 -5.72 8.17
CA GLY A 175 -6.35 -6.25 9.38
C GLY A 175 -5.35 -6.56 10.49
N GLY A 176 -5.80 -6.39 11.75
CA GLY A 176 -4.98 -6.59 12.94
C GLY A 176 -4.37 -7.99 13.07
N GLY A 177 -5.06 -9.04 12.62
CA GLY A 177 -4.51 -10.40 12.67
C GLY A 177 -3.26 -10.60 11.80
N VAL A 178 -3.31 -10.15 10.54
CA VAL A 178 -2.17 -10.26 9.61
C VAL A 178 -1.02 -9.37 10.05
N LEU A 179 -1.32 -8.14 10.46
CA LEU A 179 -0.32 -7.20 10.94
C LEU A 179 0.31 -7.68 12.26
N GLY A 180 -0.50 -8.26 13.14
CA GLY A 180 -0.07 -8.87 14.40
C GLY A 180 0.95 -9.98 14.18
N GLU A 181 0.73 -10.84 13.19
CA GLU A 181 1.72 -11.86 12.80
C GLU A 181 3.05 -11.24 12.34
N VAL A 182 3.01 -10.17 11.55
CA VAL A 182 4.25 -9.49 11.11
C VAL A 182 5.00 -8.91 12.30
N VAL A 183 4.31 -8.24 13.22
CA VAL A 183 4.92 -7.68 14.43
C VAL A 183 5.46 -8.79 15.34
N ALA A 184 4.68 -9.84 15.58
CA ALA A 184 5.08 -10.96 16.42
C ALA A 184 6.33 -11.68 15.87
N GLN A 185 6.47 -11.80 14.56
CA GLN A 185 7.62 -12.48 13.95
C GLN A 185 8.88 -11.60 13.85
N ASN A 186 8.73 -10.28 13.76
CA ASN A 186 9.86 -9.40 13.40
C ASN A 186 10.26 -8.40 14.49
N VAL A 187 9.38 -8.15 15.47
CA VAL A 187 9.60 -7.17 16.56
C VAL A 187 9.69 -7.88 17.89
N LEU A 188 8.72 -8.73 18.21
CA LEU A 188 8.63 -9.36 19.53
C LEU A 188 9.79 -10.28 19.91
N PRO A 189 10.53 -10.93 18.98
CA PRO A 189 11.74 -11.66 19.37
C PRO A 189 12.83 -10.74 19.94
N MET A 190 12.96 -9.54 19.36
CA MET A 190 13.91 -8.53 19.84
C MET A 190 13.47 -7.95 21.18
N TRP A 191 12.16 -7.72 21.33
CA TRP A 191 11.55 -7.25 22.57
C TRP A 191 11.75 -8.24 23.71
N ASN A 192 11.44 -9.51 23.46
CA ASN A 192 11.62 -10.59 24.43
C ASN A 192 13.09 -10.75 24.83
N ALA A 193 14.03 -10.67 23.87
CA ALA A 193 15.46 -10.75 24.16
C ALA A 193 15.90 -9.60 25.08
N LYS A 194 15.46 -8.37 24.82
CA LYS A 194 15.77 -7.21 25.67
C LYS A 194 15.13 -7.29 27.05
N LEU A 195 13.90 -7.79 27.15
CA LEU A 195 13.25 -8.03 28.44
C LEU A 195 14.07 -9.02 29.29
N GLN A 196 14.49 -10.14 28.70
CA GLN A 196 15.29 -11.15 29.41
C GLN A 196 16.68 -10.62 29.80
N GLU A 197 17.35 -9.89 28.90
CA GLU A 197 18.63 -9.24 29.19
C GLU A 197 18.51 -8.27 30.37
N TRP A 198 17.46 -7.45 30.39
CA TRP A 198 17.22 -6.46 31.46
C TRP A 198 16.93 -7.15 32.79
N LEU A 199 16.05 -8.16 32.81
CA LEU A 199 15.72 -8.92 34.03
C LEU A 199 16.90 -9.73 34.59
N ALA A 200 17.92 -10.02 33.78
CA ALA A 200 19.12 -10.75 34.22
C ALA A 200 20.19 -9.85 34.87
N LEU A 201 20.00 -8.52 34.89
CA LEU A 201 20.92 -7.61 35.56
C LEU A 201 20.72 -7.66 37.07
N ASP A 202 21.82 -7.77 37.83
CA ASP A 202 21.77 -7.84 39.30
C ASP A 202 21.13 -6.60 39.96
N GLU A 203 21.19 -5.45 39.29
CA GLU A 203 20.62 -4.16 39.74
C GLU A 203 19.41 -3.73 38.91
N ALA A 204 18.68 -4.66 38.29
CA ALA A 204 17.48 -4.33 37.51
C ALA A 204 16.38 -3.69 38.37
N ASP A 205 15.93 -2.50 37.99
CA ASP A 205 14.74 -1.87 38.59
C ASP A 205 13.47 -2.49 37.98
N LEU A 206 12.80 -3.36 38.73
CA LEU A 206 11.57 -4.03 38.29
C LEU A 206 10.40 -3.06 38.06
N GLY A 207 10.42 -1.89 38.69
CA GLY A 207 9.45 -0.83 38.45
C GLY A 207 9.59 -0.27 37.04
N GLU A 208 10.82 0.06 36.63
CA GLU A 208 11.12 0.53 35.27
C GLU A 208 10.77 -0.53 34.21
N VAL A 209 11.08 -1.81 34.49
CA VAL A 209 10.71 -2.92 33.59
C VAL A 209 9.19 -3.03 33.45
N ALA A 210 8.44 -2.88 34.55
CA ALA A 210 6.98 -2.91 34.54
C ALA A 210 6.35 -1.73 33.77
N GLU A 211 6.89 -0.53 33.94
CA GLU A 211 6.47 0.65 33.18
C GLU A 211 6.74 0.48 31.68
N TRP A 212 7.93 -0.01 31.32
CA TRP A 212 8.30 -0.28 29.93
C TRP A 212 7.39 -1.34 29.30
N TYR A 213 7.13 -2.45 29.99
CA TYR A 213 6.15 -3.45 29.54
C TYR A 213 4.75 -2.85 29.37
N GLY A 214 4.31 -2.07 30.37
CA GLY A 214 2.99 -1.43 30.38
C GLY A 214 2.82 -0.46 29.22
N TRP A 215 3.86 0.31 28.88
CA TRP A 215 3.88 1.19 27.73
C TRP A 215 3.80 0.42 26.40
N TRP A 216 4.59 -0.65 26.26
CA TRP A 216 4.54 -1.50 25.06
C TRP A 216 3.15 -2.09 24.83
N ARG A 217 2.53 -2.67 25.86
CA ARG A 217 1.22 -3.30 25.75
C ARG A 217 0.07 -2.29 25.66
N GLY A 218 0.12 -1.24 26.47
CA GLY A 218 -0.99 -0.30 26.67
C GLY A 218 -0.97 0.90 25.73
N VAL A 219 0.16 1.19 25.10
CA VAL A 219 0.34 2.34 24.20
C VAL A 219 0.76 1.88 22.81
N VAL A 220 1.95 1.28 22.67
CA VAL A 220 2.55 1.01 21.35
C VAL A 220 1.79 -0.06 20.58
N LEU A 221 1.44 -1.16 21.25
CA LEU A 221 0.80 -2.33 20.64
C LEU A 221 -0.65 -2.50 21.09
N LYS A 222 -1.27 -1.44 21.63
CA LYS A 222 -2.60 -1.50 22.25
C LYS A 222 -3.64 -2.20 21.38
N ASP A 223 -3.76 -1.79 20.12
CA ASP A 223 -4.80 -2.29 19.23
C ASP A 223 -4.56 -3.75 18.84
N LEU A 224 -3.29 -4.13 18.62
CA LEU A 224 -2.90 -5.51 18.33
C LEU A 224 -2.99 -6.42 19.56
N ALA A 225 -2.71 -5.90 20.75
CA ALA A 225 -2.76 -6.62 22.03
C ALA A 225 -4.20 -6.82 22.54
N ALA A 226 -5.14 -5.95 22.16
CA ALA A 226 -6.55 -6.08 22.48
C ALA A 226 -7.23 -7.22 21.71
N SER A 227 -6.66 -7.62 20.58
CA SER A 227 -7.15 -8.75 19.78
C SER A 227 -6.60 -10.08 20.31
N GLU A 228 -7.41 -11.15 20.28
CA GLU A 228 -6.92 -12.51 20.46
C GLU A 228 -6.02 -12.88 19.27
N GLY A 229 -4.70 -12.74 19.45
CA GLY A 229 -3.73 -12.92 18.37
C GLY A 229 -2.29 -13.07 18.85
N ALA A 230 -1.37 -13.26 17.90
CA ALA A 230 0.03 -13.56 18.18
C ALA A 230 0.72 -12.53 19.09
N VAL A 231 0.39 -11.24 18.94
CA VAL A 231 0.97 -10.17 19.76
C VAL A 231 0.57 -10.30 21.22
N GLY A 232 -0.72 -10.48 21.51
CA GLY A 232 -1.21 -10.67 22.89
C GLY A 232 -0.55 -11.88 23.57
N HIS A 233 -0.46 -13.00 22.86
CA HIS A 233 0.18 -14.22 23.36
C HIS A 233 1.66 -14.02 23.74
N GLU A 234 2.44 -13.34 22.89
CA GLU A 234 3.85 -13.05 23.17
C GLU A 234 4.02 -12.06 24.33
N LEU A 235 3.15 -11.05 24.44
CA LEU A 235 3.17 -10.13 25.58
C LEU A 235 2.79 -10.86 26.89
N ASP A 236 1.79 -11.74 26.87
CA ASP A 236 1.40 -12.57 28.03
C ASP A 236 2.54 -13.52 28.45
N LYS A 237 3.33 -14.00 27.50
CA LYS A 237 4.55 -14.78 27.78
C LYS A 237 5.59 -13.92 28.50
N GLY A 238 5.84 -12.69 28.03
CA GLY A 238 6.75 -11.74 28.69
C GLY A 238 6.32 -11.42 30.12
N LEU A 239 5.02 -11.17 30.34
CA LEU A 239 4.47 -10.92 31.68
C LEU A 239 4.67 -12.10 32.63
N ARG A 240 4.50 -13.33 32.12
CA ARG A 240 4.78 -14.54 32.92
C ARG A 240 6.25 -14.63 33.34
N ILE A 241 7.18 -14.22 32.48
CA ILE A 241 8.61 -14.20 32.81
C ILE A 241 8.88 -13.17 33.92
N MET A 242 8.29 -11.97 33.82
CA MET A 242 8.44 -10.92 34.83
C MET A 242 7.92 -11.33 36.20
N ASN A 243 6.87 -12.15 36.25
CA ASN A 243 6.29 -12.64 37.51
C ASN A 243 7.08 -13.80 38.16
N LEU A 244 8.14 -14.31 37.52
CA LEU A 244 8.98 -15.39 38.03
C LEU A 244 10.30 -14.91 38.65
N VAL A 245 10.61 -13.62 38.49
CA VAL A 245 11.78 -12.93 39.06
C VAL A 245 11.36 -12.25 40.35
#